data_AF-A0A7L4DRD4-F1
#
_entry.id   AF-A0A7L4DRD4-F1
#
_cell.length_a   1.000
_cell.length_b   1.000
_cell.length_c   1.000
_cell.angle_alpha   90.00
_cell.angle_beta   90.00
_cell.angle_gamma   90.00
#
_symmetry.space_group_name_H-M   'P 1'
#
loop_
_entity.id
_entity.type
_entity.pdbx_description
1 polymer ?
#
loop_
_entity_poly.entity_id
_entity_poly.type
_entity_poly.pdbx_seq_one_letter_code
_entity_poly.pdbx_strand_id
1 'polypeptide(L)'
;AQKLLGNSNWVRSYLGLTTEQLSPLFALLRGDPDLTSPRTMTKEVRAAMEQVEWAITNKQVHGVDTDTPVCFFVVIPEMYPTVIIGQWNEHWQDLLHVL
;
A
#
# COMPACT_ATOMS: atom_id res chain seq x y z
N ALA A 1 7.57 15.45 -8.48
CA ALA A 1 7.71 13.98 -8.58
C ALA A 1 8.27 13.33 -7.31
N GLN A 2 9.38 13.82 -6.72
CA GLN A 2 9.99 13.17 -5.55
C GLN A 2 9.08 13.08 -4.32
N LYS A 3 8.37 14.16 -3.95
CA LYS A 3 7.40 14.13 -2.83
C LYS A 3 6.29 13.11 -3.03
N LEU A 4 5.74 13.05 -4.26
CA LEU A 4 4.72 12.09 -4.63
C LEU A 4 5.21 10.66 -4.40
N LEU A 5 6.43 10.35 -4.84
CA LEU A 5 7.00 9.02 -4.67
C LEU A 5 7.39 8.68 -3.23
N GLY A 6 7.84 9.67 -2.45
CA GLY A 6 8.02 9.48 -1.02
C GLY A 6 6.72 9.06 -0.34
N ASN A 7 5.63 9.77 -0.65
CA ASN A 7 4.30 9.47 -0.13
C ASN A 7 3.77 8.11 -0.64
N SER A 8 3.94 7.81 -1.93
CA SER A 8 3.54 6.52 -2.53
C SER A 8 4.30 5.34 -1.91
N ASN A 9 5.60 5.49 -1.63
CA ASN A 9 6.38 4.45 -0.95
C ASN A 9 5.90 4.22 0.48
N TRP A 10 5.57 5.29 1.22
CA TRP A 10 5.06 5.19 2.58
C TRP A 10 3.70 4.49 2.61
N VAL A 11 2.78 4.90 1.75
CA VAL A 11 1.41 4.39 1.75
C VAL A 11 1.29 2.97 1.19
N ARG A 12 2.24 2.55 0.33
CA ARG A 12 2.27 1.20 -0.27
C ARG A 12 2.07 0.08 0.74
N SER A 13 2.79 0.13 1.87
CA SER A 13 2.76 -0.91 2.91
C SER A 13 1.37 -1.12 3.47
N TYR A 14 0.60 -0.04 3.57
CA TYR A 14 -0.76 -0.06 4.10
C TYR A 14 -1.81 -0.40 3.04
N LEU A 15 -1.53 -0.05 1.78
CA LEU A 15 -2.48 -0.27 0.67
C LEU A 15 -2.35 -1.64 0.02
N GLY A 16 -1.37 -2.47 0.40
CA GLY A 16 -1.14 -3.78 -0.22
C GLY A 16 -0.83 -3.69 -1.72
N LEU A 17 -0.23 -2.58 -2.16
CA LEU A 17 0.19 -2.39 -3.55
C LEU A 17 1.55 -3.06 -3.79
N THR A 18 1.70 -3.77 -4.90
CA THR A 18 2.95 -4.45 -5.23
C THR A 18 3.98 -3.47 -5.82
N THR A 19 5.26 -3.88 -5.80
CA THR A 19 6.32 -3.10 -6.47
C THR A 19 6.03 -2.93 -7.96
N GLU A 20 5.46 -3.96 -8.59
CA GLU A 20 5.16 -3.98 -10.02
C GLU A 20 4.08 -2.96 -10.37
N GLN A 21 3.00 -2.88 -9.58
CA GLN A 21 1.93 -1.91 -9.76
C GLN A 21 2.43 -0.46 -9.65
N LEU A 22 3.41 -0.21 -8.78
CA LEU A 22 4.00 1.13 -8.58
C LEU A 22 5.22 1.41 -9.47
N SER A 23 5.73 0.41 -10.19
CA SER A 23 6.92 0.50 -11.05
C SER A 23 6.90 1.73 -11.99
N PRO A 24 5.77 2.03 -12.68
CA PRO A 24 5.70 3.19 -13.56
C PRO A 24 5.93 4.52 -12.86
N LEU A 25 5.54 4.65 -11.59
CA LEU A 25 5.77 5.88 -10.82
C LEU A 25 7.26 6.13 -10.62
N PHE A 26 8.07 5.09 -10.35
CA PHE A 26 9.52 5.25 -10.19
C PHE A 26 10.21 5.66 -11.48
N ALA A 27 9.64 5.34 -12.64
CA ALA A 27 10.15 5.80 -13.93
C ALA A 27 10.11 7.33 -14.04
N LEU A 28 9.22 8.02 -13.32
CA LEU A 28 9.24 9.49 -13.22
C LEU A 28 10.52 10.03 -12.58
N LEU A 29 11.24 9.26 -11.77
CA LEU A 29 12.52 9.68 -11.16
C LEU A 29 13.71 9.48 -12.07
N ARG A 30 13.56 8.69 -13.14
CA ARG A 30 14.64 8.45 -14.08
C ARG A 30 14.80 9.69 -14.96
N GLY A 31 16.01 10.21 -15.05
CA GLY A 31 16.32 11.43 -15.79
C GLY A 31 17.04 12.46 -14.93
N ASP A 32 16.81 13.73 -15.22
CA ASP A 32 17.47 14.87 -14.58
C ASP A 32 17.10 14.97 -13.08
N PRO A 33 18.09 15.02 -12.16
CA PRO A 33 17.85 15.17 -10.73
C PRO A 33 17.29 16.55 -10.34
N ASP A 34 17.35 17.55 -11.23
CA ASP A 34 16.75 18.86 -10.98
C ASP A 34 15.24 18.75 -10.74
N LEU A 35 14.77 19.40 -9.67
CA LEU A 35 13.36 19.45 -9.28
C LEU A 35 12.49 20.20 -10.28
N THR A 36 13.10 21.12 -11.04
CA THR A 36 12.43 21.97 -12.03
C THR A 36 12.37 21.33 -13.42
N SER A 37 13.11 20.23 -13.62
CA SER A 37 13.16 19.54 -14.90
C SER A 37 11.76 19.01 -15.29
N PRO A 38 11.31 19.23 -16.54
CA PRO A 38 10.01 18.76 -17.00
C PRO A 38 9.97 17.23 -17.02
N ARG A 39 8.91 16.66 -16.43
CA ARG A 39 8.68 15.21 -16.40
C ARG A 39 7.36 14.88 -17.07
N THR A 40 7.41 13.89 -17.96
CA THR A 40 6.24 13.49 -18.75
C THR A 40 5.39 12.50 -17.97
N MET A 41 4.11 12.83 -17.81
CA MET A 41 3.13 11.92 -17.23
C MET A 41 2.61 10.98 -18.32
N THR A 42 3.27 9.83 -18.49
CA THR A 42 2.87 8.81 -19.47
C THR A 42 1.55 8.14 -19.06
N LYS A 43 0.96 7.34 -19.96
CA LYS A 43 -0.28 6.61 -19.67
C LYS A 43 -0.10 5.62 -18.52
N GLU A 44 1.07 4.98 -18.45
CA GLU A 44 1.42 4.00 -17.42
C GLU A 44 1.56 4.66 -16.04
N VAL A 45 2.18 5.85 -16.00
CA VAL A 45 2.26 6.66 -14.77
C VAL A 45 0.87 7.05 -14.28
N ARG A 46 -0.01 7.46 -15.20
CA ARG A 46 -1.39 7.81 -14.86
C ARG A 46 -2.17 6.62 -14.31
N ALA A 47 -2.08 5.46 -14.97
CA ALA A 47 -2.75 4.24 -14.50
C ALA A 47 -2.25 3.80 -13.10
N ALA A 48 -0.95 3.90 -12.84
CA ALA A 48 -0.40 3.60 -11.51
C ALA A 48 -0.89 4.60 -10.44
N MET A 49 -1.04 5.89 -10.79
CA MET A 49 -1.63 6.89 -9.90
C MET A 49 -3.10 6.60 -9.59
N GLU A 50 -3.88 6.22 -10.59
CA GLU A 50 -5.30 5.85 -10.42
C GLU A 50 -5.46 4.63 -9.51
N GLN A 51 -4.55 3.63 -9.60
CA GLN A 51 -4.54 2.51 -8.67
C GLN A 51 -4.23 2.92 -7.23
N VAL A 52 -3.29 3.86 -7.02
CA VAL A 52 -3.01 4.40 -5.69
C VAL A 52 -4.23 5.12 -5.13
N GLU A 53 -4.85 6.00 -5.92
CA GLU A 53 -6.05 6.73 -5.51
C GLU A 53 -7.22 5.80 -5.20
N TRP A 54 -7.45 4.79 -6.05
CA TRP A 54 -8.44 3.76 -5.80
C TRP A 54 -8.15 3.01 -4.50
N ALA A 55 -6.90 2.61 -4.28
CA ALA A 55 -6.53 1.89 -3.07
C ALA A 55 -6.69 2.75 -1.81
N ILE A 56 -6.32 4.04 -1.84
CA ILE A 56 -6.55 4.98 -0.73
C ILE A 56 -8.05 5.13 -0.45
N THR A 57 -8.86 5.20 -1.50
CA THR A 57 -10.31 5.41 -1.38
C THR A 57 -11.01 4.17 -0.83
N ASN A 58 -10.54 2.97 -1.20
CA ASN A 58 -11.21 1.70 -0.89
C ASN A 58 -10.57 0.94 0.28
N LYS A 59 -9.37 1.30 0.71
CA LYS A 59 -8.75 0.72 1.90
C LYS A 59 -8.76 1.72 3.04
N GLN A 60 -9.46 1.36 4.11
CA GLN A 60 -9.24 1.97 5.40
C GLN A 60 -8.05 1.28 6.06
N VAL A 61 -7.07 2.07 6.47
CA VAL A 61 -6.05 1.60 7.42
C VAL A 61 -6.68 1.73 8.79
N HIS A 62 -7.10 0.61 9.35
CA HIS A 62 -7.71 0.60 10.67
C HIS A 62 -6.61 0.79 11.71
N GLY A 63 -6.78 1.81 12.56
CA GLY A 63 -5.98 1.91 13.78
C GLY A 63 -6.29 0.74 14.71
N VAL A 64 -5.38 0.46 15.65
CA VAL A 64 -5.63 -0.54 16.68
C VAL A 64 -6.86 -0.13 17.50
N ASP A 65 -7.90 -0.95 17.46
CA ASP A 65 -9.06 -0.79 18.35
C ASP A 65 -8.68 -1.28 19.75
N THR A 66 -8.76 -0.42 20.76
CA THR A 66 -8.36 -0.77 22.13
C THR A 66 -9.28 -1.79 22.79
N ASP A 67 -10.50 -1.94 22.29
CA ASP A 67 -11.50 -2.87 22.84
C ASP A 67 -11.45 -4.26 22.16
N THR A 68 -10.71 -4.38 21.05
CA THR A 68 -10.54 -5.63 20.30
C THR A 68 -9.15 -6.24 20.57
N PRO A 69 -9.03 -7.54 20.95
CA PRO A 69 -7.73 -8.17 21.17
C PRO A 69 -6.85 -8.20 19.91
N VAL A 70 -5.54 -7.97 20.09
CA VAL A 70 -4.54 -8.23 19.05
C VAL A 70 -4.16 -9.71 19.07
N CYS A 71 -4.29 -10.37 17.93
CA CYS A 71 -4.07 -11.79 17.75
C CYS A 71 -2.93 -12.06 16.77
N PHE A 72 -2.23 -13.18 17.00
CA PHE A 72 -1.31 -13.76 16.04
C PHE A 72 -2.02 -14.89 15.29
N PHE A 73 -2.24 -14.72 14.00
CA PHE A 73 -2.80 -15.75 13.12
C PHE A 73 -1.64 -16.47 12.43
N VAL A 74 -1.45 -17.74 12.74
CA VAL A 74 -0.43 -18.57 12.11
C VAL A 74 -1.07 -19.30 10.93
N VAL A 75 -0.73 -18.89 9.72
CA VAL A 75 -1.12 -19.57 8.48
C VAL A 75 0.02 -20.49 8.08
N ILE A 76 -0.22 -21.80 8.06
CA ILE A 76 0.81 -22.79 7.70
C ILE A 76 0.48 -23.37 6.31
N PRO A 77 0.87 -22.73 5.21
CA PRO A 77 0.94 -23.41 3.92
C PRO A 77 2.07 -24.45 3.97
N GLU A 78 1.97 -25.48 3.13
CA GLU A 78 2.74 -26.74 3.14
C GLU A 78 4.25 -26.67 3.46
N MET A 79 4.93 -25.53 3.26
CA MET A 79 6.37 -25.40 3.51
C MET A 79 6.82 -24.23 4.40
N TYR A 80 6.03 -23.15 4.55
CA TYR A 80 6.51 -21.95 5.27
C TYR A 80 5.39 -21.31 6.10
N PRO A 81 5.43 -21.41 7.44
CA PRO A 81 4.44 -20.74 8.27
C PRO A 81 4.58 -19.22 8.13
N THR A 82 3.47 -18.57 7.82
CA THR A 82 3.32 -17.13 7.81
C THR A 82 2.53 -16.71 9.03
N VAL A 83 3.08 -15.80 9.83
CA VAL A 83 2.37 -15.20 10.96
C VAL A 83 1.82 -13.85 10.53
N ILE A 84 0.53 -13.64 10.77
CA ILE A 84 -0.18 -12.37 10.56
C ILE A 84 -0.52 -11.81 11.94
N ILE A 85 -0.22 -10.54 12.18
CA ILE A 85 -0.65 -9.82 13.38
C ILE A 85 -1.89 -9.03 12.98
N GLY A 86 -2.99 -9.17 13.74
CA GLY A 86 -4.23 -8.50 13.39
C GLY A 86 -5.26 -8.52 14.50
N GLN A 87 -6.37 -7.84 14.27
CA GLN A 87 -7.55 -7.83 15.12
C GLN A 87 -8.71 -8.47 14.36
N TRP A 88 -9.48 -9.32 15.03
CA TRP A 88 -10.65 -9.97 14.44
C TRP A 88 -11.92 -9.49 15.12
N ASN A 89 -12.90 -9.05 14.32
CA ASN A 89 -14.19 -8.60 14.82
C ASN A 89 -15.30 -8.90 13.81
N GLU A 90 -16.34 -9.60 14.24
CA GLU A 90 -17.47 -10.02 13.38
C GLU A 90 -18.39 -8.87 12.99
N HIS A 91 -18.27 -7.72 13.65
CA HIS A 91 -19.06 -6.52 13.38
C HIS A 91 -18.40 -5.55 12.39
N TRP A 92 -17.16 -5.81 12.00
CA TRP A 92 -16.45 -4.98 11.01
C TRP A 92 -16.82 -5.36 9.58
N GLN A 93 -16.65 -4.40 8.66
CA GLN A 93 -16.86 -4.64 7.22
C GLN A 93 -15.82 -5.65 6.69
N ASP A 94 -14.57 -5.53 7.13
CA ASP A 94 -13.52 -6.53 6.97
C ASP A 94 -13.29 -7.22 8.31
N LEU A 95 -13.53 -8.54 8.39
CA LEU A 95 -13.49 -9.30 9.64
C LEU A 95 -12.11 -9.31 10.31
N LEU A 96 -11.05 -9.14 9.51
CA LEU A 96 -9.66 -9.15 9.94
C LEU A 96 -8.99 -7.83 9.54
N HIS A 97 -8.65 -7.02 10.53
CA HIS A 97 -7.77 -5.86 10.32
C HIS A 97 -6.34 -6.27 10.63
N VAL A 98 -5.49 -6.34 9.60
CA VAL A 98 -4.05 -6.60 9.75
C VAL A 98 -3.35 -5.34 10.24
N LEU A 99 -2.46 -5.50 11.23
CA LEU A 99 -1.66 -4.43 11.81
C LEU A 99 -0.30 -4.27 11.13
#